data_AF-A0A497RW84-F1
#
_entry.id   AF-A0A497RW84-F1
#
_cell.length_a   1.000
_cell.length_b   1.000
_cell.length_c   1.000
_cell.angle_alpha   90.00
_cell.angle_beta   90.00
_cell.angle_gamma   90.00
#
_symmetry.space_group_name_H-M   'P 1'
#
loop_
_entity.id
_entity.type
_entity.pdbx_description
1 polymer ?
#
loop_
_entity_poly.entity_id
_entity_poly.type
_entity_poly.pdbx_seq_one_letter_code
_entity_poly.pdbx_strand_id
1 'polypeptide(L)'
;MVEFLKENANAFYRNAKRLLNEQEYKLAAFEIEQSLQLYLKYFLARKIGDFPKTHSLKRLFEECIRFCPEIKKLFEDNINTIGDIEGAYIA
;
A
#
# COMPACT_ATOMS: atom_id res chain seq x y z
N MET A 1 -13.62 0.86 14.37
CA MET A 1 -13.55 -0.45 13.67
C MET A 1 -12.47 -0.50 12.60
N VAL A 2 -12.06 0.61 11.97
CA VAL A 2 -11.08 0.59 10.85
C VAL A 2 -9.64 0.91 11.26
N GLU A 3 -9.39 1.35 12.50
CA GLU A 3 -8.05 1.73 12.98
C GLU A 3 -7.02 0.60 12.93
N PHE A 4 -7.45 -0.66 13.08
CA PHE A 4 -6.55 -1.81 12.95
C PHE A 4 -5.85 -1.86 11.58
N LEU A 5 -6.49 -1.34 10.51
CA LEU A 5 -5.87 -1.26 9.19
C LEU A 5 -4.62 -0.37 9.25
N LYS A 6 -4.74 0.80 9.89
CA LYS A 6 -3.61 1.73 10.07
C LYS A 6 -2.55 1.15 11.00
N GLU A 7 -2.94 0.51 12.09
CA GLU A 7 -2.01 -0.12 13.03
C GLU A 7 -1.20 -1.23 12.36
N ASN A 8 -1.88 -2.10 11.61
CA ASN A 8 -1.24 -3.16 10.84
C ASN A 8 -0.36 -2.58 9.73
N ALA A 9 -0.83 -1.57 8.98
CA ALA A 9 -0.01 -0.92 7.95
C ALA A 9 1.31 -0.39 8.53
N ASN A 10 1.25 0.22 9.71
CA ASN A 10 2.44 0.66 10.44
C ASN A 10 3.33 -0.50 10.89
N ALA A 11 2.76 -1.64 11.28
CA ALA A 11 3.54 -2.82 11.63
C ALA A 11 4.29 -3.36 10.41
N PHE A 12 3.61 -3.54 9.27
CA PHE A 12 4.21 -3.96 8.01
C PHE A 12 5.33 -2.99 7.58
N TYR A 13 5.08 -1.68 7.63
CA TYR A 13 6.10 -0.69 7.28
C TYR A 13 7.33 -0.72 8.20
N ARG A 14 7.14 -0.91 9.52
CA ARG A 14 8.26 -1.07 10.45
C ARG A 14 9.05 -2.34 10.16
N ASN A 15 8.38 -3.43 9.79
CA ASN A 15 9.03 -4.69 9.47
C ASN A 15 9.81 -4.59 8.15
N ALA A 16 9.23 -3.97 7.12
CA ALA A 16 9.91 -3.67 5.86
C ALA A 16 11.24 -2.95 6.07
N LYS A 17 11.30 -1.97 6.97
CA LYS A 17 12.55 -1.26 7.30
C LYS A 17 13.60 -2.17 7.95
N ARG A 18 13.19 -3.12 8.79
CA ARG A 18 14.10 -4.09 9.42
C ARG A 18 14.68 -5.03 8.38
N LEU A 19 13.82 -5.61 7.56
CA LEU A 19 14.21 -6.51 6.47
C LEU A 19 15.13 -5.82 5.46
N LEU A 20 14.89 -4.55 5.17
CA LEU A 20 15.78 -3.76 4.31
C LEU A 20 17.19 -3.65 4.90
N ASN A 21 17.31 -3.42 6.21
CA ASN A 21 18.62 -3.39 6.90
C ASN A 21 19.29 -4.77 6.96
N GLU A 22 18.50 -5.83 6.98
CA GLU A 22 18.95 -7.23 6.92
C GLU A 22 19.27 -7.69 5.48
N GLN A 23 19.09 -6.82 4.48
CA GLN A 23 19.28 -7.10 3.05
C GLN A 23 18.30 -8.14 2.48
N GLU A 24 17.19 -8.38 3.17
CA GLU A 24 16.09 -9.26 2.76
C GLU A 24 15.15 -8.49 1.81
N TYR A 25 15.65 -8.09 0.63
CA TYR A 25 14.97 -7.11 -0.23
C TYR A 25 13.60 -7.57 -0.74
N LYS A 26 13.44 -8.85 -1.11
CA LYS A 26 12.15 -9.38 -1.60
C LYS A 26 11.08 -9.36 -0.51
N LEU A 27 11.44 -9.75 0.71
CA LEU A 27 10.55 -9.70 1.87
C LEU A 27 10.24 -8.26 2.29
N ALA A 28 11.24 -7.37 2.23
CA ALA A 28 11.03 -5.95 2.49
C ALA A 28 10.03 -5.34 1.49
N ALA A 29 10.13 -5.68 0.20
CA ALA A 29 9.19 -5.22 -0.82
C ALA A 29 7.77 -5.77 -0.60
N PHE A 30 7.64 -7.05 -0.25
CA PHE A 30 6.35 -7.65 0.13
C PHE A 30 5.68 -6.92 1.30
N GLU A 31 6.45 -6.60 2.34
CA GLU A 31 5.95 -5.88 3.51
C GLU A 31 5.57 -4.43 3.19
N ILE A 32 6.28 -3.78 2.25
CA ILE A 32 5.87 -2.47 1.70
C ILE A 32 4.53 -2.58 0.99
N GLU A 33 4.33 -3.61 0.16
CA GLU A 33 3.07 -3.85 -0.55
C GLU A 33 1.90 -3.99 0.45
N GLN A 34 2.06 -4.84 1.47
CA GLN A 34 1.03 -5.03 2.51
C GLN A 34 0.72 -3.73 3.26
N SER A 35 1.76 -2.96 3.60
CA SER A 35 1.61 -1.65 4.22
C SER A 35 0.80 -0.69 3.33
N LEU A 36 1.15 -0.57 2.05
CA LEU A 36 0.45 0.30 1.11
C LEU A 36 -1.02 -0.12 0.94
N GLN A 37 -1.29 -1.41 0.76
CA GLN A 37 -2.66 -1.91 0.63
C GLN A 37 -3.52 -1.52 1.83
N LEU A 38 -3.00 -1.70 3.06
CA LEU A 38 -3.73 -1.40 4.28
C LEU A 38 -3.93 0.11 4.49
N TYR A 39 -2.93 0.94 4.15
CA TYR A 39 -3.07 2.39 4.22
C TYR A 39 -4.13 2.94 3.27
N LEU A 40 -4.15 2.47 2.02
CA LEU A 40 -5.15 2.87 1.03
C LEU A 40 -6.55 2.40 1.44
N LYS A 41 -6.68 1.16 1.92
CA LYS A 41 -7.94 0.63 2.47
C LYS A 41 -8.41 1.42 3.68
N TYR A 42 -7.49 1.78 4.59
CA TYR A 42 -7.80 2.63 5.74
C TYR A 42 -8.32 4.00 5.30
N PHE A 43 -7.66 4.65 4.33
CA PHE A 43 -8.11 5.92 3.78
C PHE A 43 -9.53 5.84 3.23
N LEU A 44 -9.81 4.85 2.36
CA LEU A 44 -11.15 4.63 1.79
C LEU A 44 -12.19 4.35 2.87
N ALA A 45 -11.87 3.46 3.83
CA ALA A 45 -12.77 3.12 4.92
C ALA A 45 -13.12 4.34 5.79
N ARG A 46 -12.16 5.25 6.02
CA ARG A 46 -12.39 6.51 6.74
C ARG A 46 -13.18 7.54 5.93
N LYS A 47 -13.10 7.50 4.60
CA LYS A 47 -13.77 8.46 3.71
C LYS A 47 -15.19 8.06 3.34
N ILE A 48 -15.43 6.79 3.03
CA ILE A 48 -16.71 6.31 2.50
C ILE A 48 -17.33 5.16 3.31
N GLY A 49 -16.69 4.75 4.42
CA GLY A 49 -17.19 3.68 5.29
C GLY A 49 -16.95 2.26 4.78
N ASP A 50 -16.31 2.09 3.62
CA ASP A 50 -15.99 0.80 3.01
C ASP A 50 -14.68 0.89 2.19
N PHE A 51 -14.16 -0.26 1.73
CA PHE A 51 -13.00 -0.33 0.85
C PHE A 51 -13.10 -1.54 -0.10
N PRO A 52 -12.53 -1.47 -1.32
CA PRO A 52 -12.52 -2.58 -2.25
C PRO A 52 -11.81 -3.82 -1.67
N LYS A 53 -12.44 -4.99 -1.83
CA LYS A 53 -11.85 -6.30 -1.50
C LYS A 53 -10.88 -6.75 -2.60
N THR A 54 -9.85 -5.96 -2.85
CA THR A 54 -8.79 -6.22 -3.82
C THR A 54 -7.42 -6.12 -3.16
N HIS A 55 -6.44 -6.81 -3.73
CA HIS A 55 -5.03 -6.67 -3.37
C HIS A 55 -4.26 -5.79 -4.35
N SER A 56 -4.88 -5.36 -5.45
CA SER A 56 -4.20 -4.50 -6.41
C SER A 56 -4.00 -3.08 -5.85
N LEU A 57 -2.75 -2.69 -5.66
CA LEU A 57 -2.33 -1.32 -5.35
C LEU A 57 -2.80 -0.36 -6.43
N LYS A 58 -2.63 -0.69 -7.72
CA LYS A 58 -3.13 0.15 -8.82
C LYS A 58 -4.61 0.48 -8.65
N ARG A 59 -5.45 -0.54 -8.45
CA ARG A 59 -6.89 -0.34 -8.25
C ARG A 59 -7.19 0.45 -6.98
N LEU A 60 -6.49 0.19 -5.89
CA LEU A 60 -6.67 0.94 -4.63
C LEU A 60 -6.29 2.43 -4.79
N PHE A 61 -5.21 2.74 -5.50
CA PHE A 61 -4.82 4.11 -5.82
C PHE A 61 -5.86 4.82 -6.69
N GLU A 62 -6.33 4.17 -7.76
CA GLU A 62 -7.39 4.71 -8.63
C GLU A 62 -8.66 5.06 -7.83
N GLU A 63 -9.07 4.21 -6.88
CA GLU A 63 -10.20 4.50 -5.99
C GLU A 63 -9.91 5.66 -5.03
N CYS A 64 -8.69 5.73 -4.46
CA CYS A 64 -8.31 6.82 -3.57
C CYS A 64 -8.27 8.18 -4.29
N ILE A 65 -7.79 8.22 -5.54
CA ILE A 65 -7.71 9.44 -6.37
C ILE A 65 -9.08 10.11 -6.54
N ARG A 66 -10.17 9.33 -6.56
CA ARG A 66 -11.54 9.85 -6.64
C ARG A 66 -11.92 10.73 -5.43
N PHE A 67 -11.28 10.52 -4.28
CA PHE A 67 -11.55 11.23 -3.02
C PHE A 67 -10.37 12.08 -2.52
N CYS A 68 -9.21 11.95 -3.16
CA CYS A 68 -8.00 12.75 -2.93
C CYS A 68 -7.27 12.94 -4.26
N PRO A 69 -7.72 13.86 -5.13
CA PRO A 69 -7.10 14.08 -6.43
C PRO A 69 -5.62 14.46 -6.36
N GLU A 70 -5.16 14.99 -5.22
CA GLU A 70 -3.78 15.42 -4.99
C GLU A 70 -2.77 14.26 -5.06
N ILE A 71 -3.19 13.03 -4.73
CA ILE A 71 -2.30 11.85 -4.83
C ILE A 71 -2.15 11.33 -6.26
N LYS A 72 -2.91 11.86 -7.22
CA LYS A 72 -2.87 11.40 -8.62
C LYS A 72 -1.47 11.56 -9.22
N LYS A 73 -0.85 12.73 -9.04
CA LYS A 73 0.49 12.99 -9.56
C LYS A 73 1.52 12.02 -8.94
N LEU A 74 1.44 11.80 -7.63
CA LEU A 74 2.29 10.83 -6.94
C LEU A 74 2.12 9.42 -7.53
N PHE A 75 0.88 8.99 -7.76
CA PHE A 75 0.59 7.68 -8.35
C PHE A 75 1.17 7.55 -9.77
N GLU A 76 0.92 8.54 -10.63
CA GLU A 76 1.39 8.54 -12.03
C GLU A 76 2.92 8.57 -12.11
N ASP A 77 3.58 9.39 -11.28
CA ASP A 77 5.04 9.50 -11.25
C ASP A 77 5.72 8.20 -10.75
N ASN A 78 5.00 7.35 -10.02
CA ASN A 78 5.54 6.12 -9.39
C ASN A 78 4.91 4.83 -9.92
N ILE A 79 4.17 4.86 -11.03
CA ILE A 79 3.37 3.71 -11.48
C ILE A 79 4.21 2.45 -11.74
N ASN A 80 5.42 2.62 -12.28
CA ASN A 80 6.35 1.52 -12.51
C ASN A 80 6.82 0.91 -11.20
N THR A 81 7.24 1.74 -10.24
CA THR A 81 7.67 1.29 -8.90
C THR A 81 6.54 0.60 -8.15
N ILE A 82 5.30 1.06 -8.28
CA ILE A 82 4.13 0.38 -7.69
C ILE A 82 3.95 -1.00 -8.33
N GLY A 83 4.08 -1.12 -9.65
CA GLY A 83 4.05 -2.40 -10.35
C GLY A 83 5.19 -3.34 -9.92
N ASP A 84 6.40 -2.81 -9.75
CA ASP A 84 7.55 -3.57 -9.25
C ASP A 84 7.29 -4.12 -7.84
N ILE A 85 6.70 -3.30 -6.96
CA ILE A 85 6.32 -3.71 -5.59
C ILE A 85 5.28 -4.84 -5.62
N GLU A 86 4.22 -4.73 -6.43
CA GLU A 86 3.20 -5.79 -6.58
C GLU A 86 3.79 -7.11 -7.11
N GLY A 87 4.86 -7.04 -7.92
CA GLY A 87 5.52 -8.21 -8.50
C GLY A 87 6.68 -8.79 -7.68
N ALA A 88 7.23 -8.03 -6.73
CA ALA A 88 8.55 -8.30 -6.12
C ALA A 88 8.65 -9.63 -5.36
N TYR A 89 7.53 -10.15 -4.85
CA TYR A 89 7.51 -11.41 -4.10
C TYR A 89 7.24 -12.64 -4.97
N ILE A 90 6.61 -12.46 -6.13
CA ILE A 90 6.20 -13.57 -7.01
C ILE A 90 7.31 -13.92 -8.02
N ALA A 91 8.23 -12.99 -8.31
CA ALA A 91 9.33 -13.14 -9.27
C ALA A 91 10.67 -13.57 -8.63
#